data_AF-A0A1H5XTS5-F1
#
_entry.id   AF-A0A1H5XTS5-F1
#
_cell.length_a   1.000
_cell.length_b   1.000
_cell.length_c   1.000
_cell.angle_alpha   90.00
_cell.angle_beta   90.00
_cell.angle_gamma   90.00
#
_symmetry.space_group_name_H-M   'P 1'
#
loop_
_entity.id
_entity.type
_entity.pdbx_description
1 polymer ?
#
loop_
_entity_poly.entity_id
_entity_poly.type
_entity_poly.pdbx_seq_one_letter_code
_entity_poly.pdbx_strand_id
1 'polypeptide(L)' 'MYRITGVKHDKKGEIIAYRLDNGQIISKEEGIRLASEGQIEGVRVGTSKKGEKYLRSLPDGKDENNLDNLPEIQ' A
#
# COMPACT_ATOMS: atom_id res chain seq x y z
N MET A 1 -10.88 3.93 9.58
CA MET A 1 -9.72 3.27 8.97
C MET A 1 -9.53 3.86 7.58
N TYR A 2 -8.29 3.97 7.13
CA TYR A 2 -7.95 4.51 5.82
C TYR A 2 -7.99 3.42 4.76
N ARG A 3 -8.30 3.80 3.53
CA ARG A 3 -8.18 2.90 2.37
C ARG A 3 -7.17 3.44 1.37
N ILE A 4 -6.36 2.57 0.78
CA ILE A 4 -5.45 2.99 -0.29
C ILE A 4 -6.24 3.10 -1.59
N THR A 5 -6.17 4.27 -2.24
CA THR A 5 -6.87 4.61 -3.50
C THR A 5 -5.90 4.87 -4.66
N GLY A 6 -4.60 4.79 -4.42
CA GLY A 6 -3.57 5.00 -5.43
C GLY A 6 -2.20 4.62 -4.91
N VAL A 7 -1.28 4.33 -5.82
CA VAL A 7 0.11 3.95 -5.51
C VAL A 7 1.07 4.76 -6.37
N LYS A 8 2.28 4.98 -5.89
CA LYS A 8 3.36 5.60 -6.67
C LYS A 8 4.51 4.64 -6.79
N HIS A 9 4.92 4.33 -8.01
CA HIS A 9 6.10 3.51 -8.27
C HIS A 9 7.33 4.38 -8.54
N ASP A 10 8.50 3.89 -8.15
CA ASP A 10 9.78 4.41 -8.61
C ASP A 10 10.08 3.92 -10.04
N LYS A 11 11.16 4.43 -10.66
CA LYS A 11 11.67 4.00 -11.98
C LYS A 11 11.91 2.49 -12.11
N LYS A 12 12.04 1.77 -10.99
CA LYS A 12 12.19 0.32 -10.94
C LYS A 12 10.87 -0.46 -10.84
N GLY A 13 9.72 0.22 -10.77
CA GLY A 13 8.42 -0.41 -10.55
C GLY A 13 8.14 -0.76 -9.09
N GLU A 14 8.91 -0.23 -8.14
CA GLU A 14 8.69 -0.47 -6.71
C GLU A 14 7.81 0.61 -6.10
N ILE A 15 6.81 0.22 -5.31
CA ILE A 15 5.93 1.18 -4.64
C ILE A 15 6.72 1.97 -3.58
N ILE A 16 6.77 3.29 -3.74
CA ILE A 16 7.44 4.23 -2.83
C ILE A 16 6.47 5.10 -2.02
N ALA A 17 5.21 5.24 -2.46
CA ALA A 17 4.19 5.99 -1.75
C ALA A 17 2.77 5.45 -2.03
N TYR A 18 1.85 5.79 -1.15
CA TYR A 18 0.45 5.37 -1.17
C TYR A 18 -0.46 6.58 -1.02
N ARG A 19 -1.56 6.64 -1.77
CA ARG A 19 -2.64 7.62 -1.57
C ARG A 19 -3.75 7.00 -0.75
N LEU A 20 -4.17 7.70 0.30
CA LEU A 20 -5.31 7.34 1.13
C LEU A 20 -6.62 7.87 0.54
N ASP A 21 -7.76 7.36 0.97
CA ASP A 21 -9.09 7.78 0.50
C ASP A 21 -9.41 9.23 0.86
N ASN A 22 -8.81 9.73 1.93
CA ASN A 22 -8.89 11.13 2.33
C ASN A 22 -8.06 12.09 1.45
N GLY A 23 -7.35 11.56 0.44
CA GLY A 23 -6.50 12.33 -0.47
C GLY A 23 -5.08 12.57 0.02
N GLN A 24 -4.71 12.15 1.25
CA GLN A 24 -3.33 12.24 1.71
C GLN A 24 -2.44 11.23 0.96
N ILE A 25 -1.23 11.66 0.64
CA ILE A 25 -0.18 10.79 0.12
C ILE A 25 0.82 10.56 1.25
N ILE A 26 1.08 9.29 1.53
CA ILE A 26 2.00 8.84 2.58
C ILE A 26 3.13 8.02 1.95
N SER A 27 4.32 8.09 2.55
CA SER A 27 5.47 7.31 2.10
C SER A 27 5.29 5.81 2.38
N LYS A 28 6.08 4.97 1.71
CA LYS A 28 6.09 3.52 1.93
C LYS A 28 6.20 3.14 3.40
N GLU A 29 7.13 3.77 4.10
CA GLU A 29 7.40 3.53 5.53
C GLU A 29 6.21 3.90 6.42
N GLU A 30 5.58 5.05 6.16
CA GLU A 30 4.41 5.48 6.90
C GLU A 30 3.21 4.57 6.63
N GLY A 31 3.02 4.15 5.37
CA GLY A 31 2.01 3.16 5.00
C GLY A 31 2.21 1.84 5.74
N ILE A 32 3.45 1.35 5.84
CA ILE A 32 3.81 0.17 6.64
C ILE A 32 3.47 0.39 8.11
N ARG A 33 3.76 1.56 8.67
CA ARG A 33 3.47 1.89 10.07
C ARG A 33 1.97 1.85 10.34
N LEU A 34 1.19 2.59 9.54
CA LEU A 34 -0.27 2.66 9.65
C LEU A 34 -0.92 1.30 9.44
N ALA A 35 -0.49 0.52 8.46
CA ALA A 35 -1.01 -0.83 8.25
C ALA A 35 -0.62 -1.79 9.40
N SER A 36 0.59 -1.64 9.96
CA SER A 36 1.01 -2.41 11.14
C SER A 36 0.17 -2.08 12.37
N GLU A 37 -0.30 -0.84 12.48
CA GLU A 37 -1.21 -0.39 13.54
C GLU A 37 -2.69 -0.74 13.25
N GLY A 38 -2.99 -1.36 12.11
CA GLY A 38 -4.36 -1.68 11.70
C GLY A 38 -5.17 -0.44 11.30
N GLN A 39 -4.51 0.67 11.00
CA GLN A 39 -5.19 1.89 10.56
C GLN A 39 -5.61 1.84 9.09
N ILE A 40 -5.01 0.97 8.28
CA ILE A 40 -5.34 0.81 6.85
C ILE A 40 -6.12 -0.48 6.63
N GLU A 41 -7.28 -0.36 6.00
CA GLU A 41 -8.14 -1.49 5.62
C GLU A 41 -7.74 -2.11 4.28
N GLY A 42 -7.94 -3.42 4.17
CA GLY A 42 -7.68 -4.17 2.93
C GLY A 42 -6.20 -4.41 2.63
N VAL A 43 -5.29 -4.02 3.52
CA VAL A 43 -3.85 -4.27 3.37
C VAL A 43 -3.23 -4.79 4.66
N ARG A 44 -2.07 -5.45 4.54
CA ARG A 44 -1.24 -5.93 5.65
C ARG A 44 0.23 -5.65 5.36
N VAL A 45 1.02 -5.56 6.42
CA VAL A 45 2.47 -5.52 6.30
C VAL A 45 2.99 -6.92 6.00
N GLY A 46 3.62 -7.07 4.84
CA GLY A 46 4.42 -8.23 4.48
C GLY A 46 5.89 -7.98 4.79
N THR A 47 6.62 -9.06 5.09
CA THR A 47 8.08 -9.04 5.23
C THR A 47 8.68 -9.85 4.09
N SER A 48 9.58 -9.26 3.33
CA SER A 48 10.32 -9.93 2.25
C SER A 48 11.33 -10.92 2.83
N LYS A 49 11.80 -11.86 2.00
CA LYS A 49 12.86 -12.81 2.40
C LYS A 49 14.14 -12.11 2.90
N LYS A 50 14.37 -10.86 2.49
CA LYS A 50 15.49 -10.01 2.92
C LYS A 50 15.24 -9.20 4.21
N GLY A 51 14.04 -9.31 4.80
CA GLY A 51 13.65 -8.52 5.99
C GLY A 51 13.02 -7.16 5.67
N GLU A 52 12.95 -6.76 4.39
CA GLU A 52 12.30 -5.52 3.99
C GLU A 52 10.78 -5.60 4.15
N LYS A 53 10.19 -4.62 4.83
CA LYS A 53 8.75 -4.51 5.00
C LYS A 53 8.12 -3.88 3.76
N TYR A 54 6.95 -4.36 3.38
CA TYR A 54 6.17 -3.82 2.28
C TYR A 54 4.67 -3.95 2.59
N LEU A 55 3.84 -3.15 1.94
CA LEU A 55 2.39 -3.35 2.00
C LEU A 55 1.98 -4.37 0.96
N ARG A 56 1.07 -5.27 1.37
CA ARG A 56 0.42 -6.21 0.50
C ARG A 56 -1.07 -6.13 0.72
N SER A 57 -1.85 -6.13 -0.36
CA SER A 57 -3.29 -6.25 -0.30
C SER A 57 -3.70 -7.57 0.35
N LEU A 58 -4.76 -7.55 1.14
CA LEU A 58 -5.37 -8.75 1.68
C LEU A 58 -6.05 -9.53 0.55
N PRO A 59 -5.92 -10.87 0.52
CA PRO A 59 -6.65 -11.70 -0.42
C PRO A 59 -8.13 -11.72 -0.04
N ASP A 60 -8.92 -10.81 -0.61
CA ASP A 60 -10.38 -10.73 -0.43
C ASP A 60 -11.15 -11.56 -1.49
N GLY A 61 -10.42 -12.34 -2.30
CA GLY A 61 -10.98 -13.04 -3.47
C GLY A 61 -11.35 -12.12 -4.63
N LYS A 62 -11.05 -10.81 -4.51
CA LYS A 62 -11.25 -9.79 -5.55
C LYS A 62 -9.92 -9.12 -5.88
N ASP A 63 -9.41 -9.38 -7.08
CA ASP A 63 -8.16 -8.79 -7.55
C ASP A 63 -8.26 -7.28 -7.85
N GLU A 64 -9.48 -6.77 -8.01
CA GLU A 64 -9.76 -5.35 -8.34
C GLU A 64 -9.24 -4.36 -7.28
N ASN A 65 -9.15 -4.77 -6.01
CA ASN A 65 -8.67 -3.92 -4.92
C ASN A 65 -7.18 -4.15 -4.59
N ASN A 66 -6.46 -4.90 -5.43
CA ASN A 66 -5.04 -5.09 -5.23
C ASN A 66 -4.27 -3.79 -5.45
N LEU A 67 -3.26 -3.54 -4.60
CA LEU A 67 -2.35 -2.39 -4.73
C LEU A 67 -1.77 -2.23 -6.15
N ASP A 68 -1.56 -3.35 -6.85
CA ASP A 68 -1.05 -3.42 -8.22
C ASP A 68 -2.05 -2.88 -9.27
N ASN A 69 -3.34 -2.96 -8.98
CA ASN A 69 -4.43 -2.48 -9.85
C ASN A 69 -4.88 -1.05 -9.52
N LEU A 70 -4.26 -0.41 -8.53
CA LEU A 70 -4.62 0.95 -8.16
C LEU A 70 -4.02 1.98 -9.13
N PRO A 71 -4.71 3.12 -9.36
CA PRO A 71 -4.22 4.14 -10.26
C PRO A 71 -2.88 4.71 -9.76
N GLU A 72 -1.97 4.92 -10.70
CA GLU A 72 -0.69 5.56 -10.42
C GLU A 72 -0.89 7.05 -10.13
N ILE A 73 -0.39 7.49 -8.98
CA ILE A 73 -0.34 8.92 -8.63
C ILE A 73 0.94 9.54 -9.18
N GLN A 74 0.79 10.52 -10.07
CA GLN A 74 1.90 11.32 -10.63
C GLN A 74 2.66 12.08 -9.54
#